data_AF-A0A550GNP9-F1
#
_entry.id   AF-A0A550GNP9-F1
#
_cell.length_a   1.000
_cell.length_b   1.000
_cell.length_c   1.000
_cell.angle_alpha   90.00
_cell.angle_beta   90.00
_cell.angle_gamma   90.00
#
_symmetry.space_group_name_H-M   'P 1'
#
loop_
_entity.id
_entity.type
_entity.pdbx_description
1 polymer ?
#
loop_
_entity_poly.entity_id
_entity_poly.type
_entity_poly.pdbx_seq_one_letter_code
_entity_poly.pdbx_strand_id
1 'polypeptide(L)'
;MPILIVSDPATGTSQRVEIDAARLGPLVGTRIGQIVDGALAGMQGYKLKLTGGTDKDGIPMRPDVHGSAKARIVLSGGVGYTPKNRGEQKRKVVRGNT
;
A
#
# COMPACT_ATOMS: atom_id res chain seq x y z
N MET A 1 10.90 12.10 3.93
CA MET A 1 10.73 11.86 2.49
C MET A 1 9.95 10.56 2.32
N PRO A 2 8.77 10.59 1.69
CA PRO A 2 8.04 9.38 1.32
C PRO A 2 8.84 8.57 0.28
N ILE A 3 8.74 7.26 0.39
CA ILE A 3 9.41 6.31 -0.51
C ILE A 3 8.34 5.61 -1.33
N LEU A 4 8.50 5.60 -2.64
CA LEU A 4 7.69 4.83 -3.56
C LEU A 4 8.51 3.65 -4.10
N ILE A 5 7.96 2.45 -4.03
CA ILE A 5 8.55 1.26 -4.65
C ILE A 5 7.77 0.99 -5.92
N VAL A 6 8.44 1.10 -7.06
CA VAL A 6 7.87 0.77 -8.37
C VAL A 6 8.41 -0.58 -8.79
N SER A 7 7.52 -1.55 -8.95
CA SER A 7 7.88 -2.90 -9.39
C SER A 7 7.40 -3.12 -10.81
N ASP A 8 8.26 -3.69 -11.66
CA ASP A 8 7.93 -4.13 -13.01
C ASP A 8 7.74 -5.66 -13.01
N PRO A 9 6.50 -6.17 -13.21
CA PRO A 9 6.23 -7.60 -13.25
C PRO A 9 6.90 -8.34 -14.41
N ALA A 10 7.20 -7.66 -15.52
CA ALA A 10 7.76 -8.31 -16.71
C ALA A 10 9.25 -8.62 -16.52
N THR A 11 9.99 -7.69 -15.93
CA THR A 11 11.42 -7.84 -15.62
C THR A 11 11.68 -8.43 -14.24
N GLY A 12 10.68 -8.42 -13.35
CA GLY A 12 10.82 -8.84 -11.95
C GLY A 12 11.68 -7.88 -11.11
N THR A 13 11.94 -6.67 -11.63
CA THR A 13 12.77 -5.68 -10.95
C THR A 13 11.92 -4.73 -10.12
N SER A 14 12.52 -4.19 -9.05
CA SER A 14 11.89 -3.12 -8.26
C SER A 14 12.86 -1.97 -8.09
N GLN A 15 12.34 -0.76 -8.24
CA GLN A 15 13.09 0.48 -8.11
C GLN A 15 12.53 1.29 -6.96
N ARG A 16 13.44 1.81 -6.14
CA ARG A 16 13.13 2.73 -5.05
C ARG A 16 13.21 4.16 -5.58
N VAL A 17 12.09 4.86 -5.54
CA VAL A 17 11.99 6.27 -5.94
C VAL A 17 11.68 7.10 -4.70
N GLU A 18 12.53 8.07 -4.41
CA GLU A 18 12.30 9.04 -3.33
C GLU A 18 11.54 10.23 -3.91
N ILE A 19 10.41 10.58 -3.30
CA ILE A 19 9.50 11.61 -3.80
C ILE A 19 9.41 12.73 -2.76
N ASP A 20 9.30 13.97 -3.21
CA ASP A 20 9.00 15.10 -2.33
C ASP A 20 7.55 15.06 -1.84
N ALA A 21 7.32 15.47 -0.59
CA ALA A 21 5.98 15.50 -0.01
C ALA A 21 4.98 16.36 -0.83
N ALA A 22 5.46 17.38 -1.53
CA ALA A 22 4.64 18.23 -2.40
C ALA A 22 4.03 17.48 -3.60
N ARG A 23 4.69 16.41 -4.07
CA ARG A 23 4.23 15.60 -5.21
C ARG A 23 3.28 14.47 -4.80
N LEU A 24 3.02 14.29 -3.50
CA LEU A 24 2.11 13.24 -3.00
C LEU A 24 0.63 13.58 -3.16
N GLY A 25 0.26 14.83 -3.43
CA GLY A 25 -1.14 15.27 -3.50
C GLY A 25 -2.05 14.33 -4.31
N PRO A 26 -1.65 13.91 -5.52
CA PRO A 26 -2.45 12.99 -6.34
C PRO A 26 -2.58 11.55 -5.81
N LEU A 27 -1.72 11.13 -4.88
CA LEU A 27 -1.83 9.82 -4.23
C LEU A 27 -2.81 9.84 -3.04
N VAL A 28 -3.05 11.02 -2.46
CA VAL A 28 -3.96 11.14 -1.30
C VAL A 28 -5.40 10.91 -1.76
N GLY A 29 -6.09 9.97 -1.13
CA GLY A 29 -7.49 9.64 -1.48
C GLY A 29 -7.64 8.63 -2.62
N THR A 30 -6.53 8.16 -3.17
CA THR A 30 -6.55 7.05 -4.13
C THR A 30 -6.65 5.71 -3.41
N ARG A 31 -7.35 4.76 -4.02
CA ARG A 31 -7.56 3.43 -3.43
C ARG A 31 -6.54 2.43 -3.93
N ILE A 32 -6.21 1.44 -3.08
CA ILE A 32 -5.50 0.24 -3.54
C ILE A 32 -6.27 -0.39 -4.70
N GLY A 33 -5.55 -0.65 -5.79
CA GLY A 33 -6.08 -1.19 -7.05
C GLY A 33 -6.33 -0.13 -8.11
N GLN A 34 -6.32 1.17 -7.77
CA GLN A 34 -6.47 2.24 -8.75
C GLN A 34 -5.19 2.46 -9.56
N ILE A 35 -5.40 3.03 -10.74
CA ILE A 35 -4.34 3.39 -11.68
C ILE A 35 -4.07 4.88 -11.54
N VAL A 36 -2.80 5.23 -11.35
CA VAL A 36 -2.29 6.60 -11.23
C VAL A 36 -1.25 6.85 -12.32
N ASP A 37 -1.01 8.13 -12.64
CA ASP A 37 0.00 8.53 -13.60
C ASP A 37 1.42 8.30 -13.04
N GLY A 38 2.26 7.62 -13.83
CA GLY A 38 3.66 7.37 -13.52
C GLY A 38 4.54 8.61 -13.50
N ALA A 39 4.05 9.75 -13.99
CA ALA A 39 4.73 11.04 -13.88
C ALA A 39 5.13 11.39 -12.43
N LEU A 40 4.35 10.92 -11.44
CA LEU A 40 4.64 11.08 -10.00
C LEU A 40 5.99 10.47 -9.58
N ALA A 41 6.35 9.35 -10.21
CA ALA A 41 7.58 8.61 -9.96
C ALA A 41 8.71 9.00 -10.94
N GLY A 42 8.52 10.05 -11.76
CA GLY A 42 9.44 10.41 -12.83
C GLY A 42 9.36 9.51 -14.08
N MET A 43 8.36 8.63 -14.14
CA MET A 43 8.13 7.71 -15.27
C MET A 43 7.03 8.26 -16.19
N GLN A 44 7.36 9.30 -16.96
CA GLN A 44 6.40 9.91 -17.89
C GLN A 44 5.92 8.89 -18.93
N GLY A 45 4.61 8.88 -19.19
CA GLY A 45 3.98 7.97 -20.16
C GLY A 45 3.60 6.59 -19.61
N TYR A 46 3.97 6.27 -18.37
CA TYR A 46 3.59 5.02 -17.72
C TYR A 46 2.34 5.19 -16.85
N LYS A 47 1.57 4.11 -16.73
CA LYS A 47 0.46 4.00 -15.78
C LYS A 47 0.87 3.05 -14.66
N LEU A 48 0.79 3.52 -13.42
CA LEU A 48 1.14 2.73 -12.25
C LEU A 48 -0.13 2.26 -11.55
N LYS A 49 -0.13 1.01 -11.08
CA LYS A 49 -1.20 0.48 -10.24
C LYS A 49 -0.78 0.50 -8.79
N LEU A 50 -1.58 1.09 -7.91
CA LEU A 50 -1.35 1.03 -6.48
C LEU A 50 -1.67 -0.37 -5.96
N THR A 51 -0.67 -1.11 -5.49
CA THR A 51 -0.81 -2.48 -4.99
C THR A 51 -0.94 -2.54 -3.47
N GLY A 52 -0.44 -1.53 -2.76
CA GLY A 52 -0.49 -1.45 -1.31
C GLY A 52 0.33 -0.30 -0.77
N GLY A 53 0.53 -0.30 0.55
CA GLY A 53 1.30 0.71 1.24
C GLY A 53 1.48 0.35 2.70
N THR A 54 2.40 1.07 3.35
CA THR A 54 2.72 0.90 4.76
C THR A 54 2.75 2.27 5.43
N ASP A 55 2.13 2.36 6.61
CA ASP A 55 2.17 3.57 7.43
C ASP A 55 3.57 3.77 8.05
N LYS A 56 3.82 4.95 8.62
CA LYS A 56 5.05 5.29 9.36
C LYS A 56 5.39 4.26 10.45
N ASP A 57 4.37 3.69 11.09
CA ASP A 57 4.51 2.72 12.18
C ASP A 57 4.69 1.26 11.68
N GLY A 58 4.85 1.04 10.37
CA GLY A 58 4.94 -0.31 9.80
C GLY A 58 3.60 -1.03 9.66
N ILE A 59 2.48 -0.31 9.81
CA ILE A 59 1.13 -0.88 9.70
C ILE A 59 0.78 -1.01 8.22
N PRO A 60 0.48 -2.22 7.71
CA PRO A 60 0.14 -2.41 6.31
C PRO A 60 -1.28 -1.93 6.03
N MET A 61 -1.48 -1.42 4.81
CA MET A 61 -2.81 -1.17 4.26
C MET A 61 -3.44 -2.48 3.79
N ARG A 62 -4.74 -2.65 4.05
CA ARG A 62 -5.51 -3.83 3.64
C ARG A 62 -6.59 -3.42 2.64
N PRO A 63 -6.67 -4.05 1.45
CA PRO A 63 -7.56 -3.62 0.37
C PRO A 63 -9.06 -3.77 0.70
N ASP A 64 -9.41 -4.68 1.61
CA ASP A 64 -10.77 -4.98 2.07
C ASP A 64 -11.29 -3.99 3.12
N VAL A 65 -10.40 -3.33 3.86
CA VAL A 65 -10.77 -2.34 4.88
C VAL A 65 -10.94 -0.98 4.21
N HIS A 66 -12.13 -0.42 4.29
CA HIS A 66 -12.45 0.85 3.65
C HIS A 66 -12.03 2.04 4.51
N GLY A 67 -11.63 3.13 3.84
CA GLY A 67 -11.29 4.40 4.46
C GLY A 67 -9.79 4.58 4.71
N SER A 68 -9.42 5.74 5.24
CA SER A 68 -8.02 6.13 5.47
C SER A 68 -7.56 5.92 6.92
N ALA A 69 -8.49 5.60 7.82
CA ALA A 69 -8.21 5.43 9.25
C ALA A 69 -7.53 4.09 9.57
N LYS A 70 -6.95 4.01 10.77
CA LYS A 70 -6.51 2.74 11.37
C LYS A 70 -7.73 2.02 11.94
N ALA A 71 -7.87 0.74 11.63
CA ALA A 71 -8.91 -0.13 12.17
C ALA A 71 -8.29 -1.26 12.99
N ARG A 72 -8.91 -1.60 14.13
CA ARG A 72 -8.58 -2.82 14.89
C ARG A 72 -9.59 -3.90 14.55
N ILE A 73 -9.17 -4.87 13.75
CA ILE A 73 -10.02 -5.97 13.31
C ILE A 73 -9.44 -7.32 13.75
N VAL A 74 -10.32 -8.31 13.87
CA VAL A 74 -9.92 -9.70 14.12
C VAL A 74 -9.52 -10.31 12.78
N LEU A 75 -8.27 -10.75 12.67
CA LEU A 75 -7.73 -11.38 11.47
C LEU A 75 -7.55 -12.87 11.71
N SER A 76 -8.04 -13.68 10.78
CA SER A 76 -7.73 -15.10 10.66
C SER A 76 -6.53 -15.37 9.75
N GLY A 77 -6.12 -14.39 8.94
CA GLY A 77 -4.93 -14.49 8.08
C GLY A 77 -4.86 -13.44 6.98
N GLY A 78 -3.82 -13.53 6.16
CA GLY A 78 -3.59 -12.68 4.99
C GLY A 78 -2.76 -11.42 5.29
N VAL A 79 -3.08 -10.31 4.64
CA VAL A 79 -2.33 -9.06 4.76
C VAL A 79 -2.41 -8.53 6.20
N GLY A 80 -1.24 -8.36 6.83
CA GLY A 80 -1.09 -7.89 8.21
C GLY A 80 -1.12 -8.97 9.30
N TYR A 81 -1.41 -10.24 8.96
CA TYR A 81 -1.34 -11.33 9.91
C TYR A 81 -1.15 -12.70 9.24
N THR A 82 -0.05 -13.38 9.58
CA THR A 82 0.20 -14.76 9.20
C THR A 82 0.00 -15.66 10.43
N PRO A 83 -1.10 -16.43 10.52
CA PRO A 83 -1.35 -17.32 11.65
C PRO A 83 -0.31 -18.45 11.68
N LYS A 84 0.10 -18.88 12.87
CA LYS A 84 1.01 -20.03 13.02
C LYS A 84 0.25 -21.33 13.21
N ASN A 85 -0.89 -21.24 13.91
CA ASN A 85 -1.73 -22.39 14.21
C ASN A 85 -3.03 -22.34 13.41
N ARG A 86 -3.56 -23.52 13.06
CA ARG A 86 -4.85 -23.63 12.38
C ARG A 86 -5.97 -23.09 13.28
N GLY A 87 -6.78 -22.18 12.75
CA GLY A 87 -7.90 -21.57 13.48
C GLY A 87 -7.51 -20.41 14.40
N GLU A 88 -6.23 -20.02 14.44
CA GLU A 88 -5.79 -18.86 15.22
C GLU A 88 -6.38 -17.57 14.63
N GLN A 89 -6.98 -16.75 15.50
CA GLN A 89 -7.42 -15.41 15.14
C GLN A 89 -6.81 -14.41 16.11
N LYS A 90 -6.34 -13.29 15.58
CA LYS A 90 -5.72 -12.24 16.40
C LYS A 90 -6.28 -10.88 16.02
N ARG A 91 -6.61 -10.08 17.05
CA ARG A 91 -6.97 -8.68 16.86
C ARG A 91 -5.70 -7.88 16.56
N LYS A 92 -5.64 -7.28 15.38
CA LYS A 92 -4.51 -6.51 14.86
C LYS A 92 -4.98 -5.16 14.33
N VAL A 93 -4.06 -4.19 14.31
CA VAL A 93 -4.29 -2.88 13.70
C VAL A 93 -3.88 -2.97 12.23
N VAL A 94 -4.75 -2.51 11.34
CA VAL A 94 -4.47 -2.36 9.90
C VAL A 94 -4.88 -0.97 9.45
N ARG A 95 -4.30 -0.49 8.34
CA ARG A 95 -4.77 0.69 7.64
C ARG A 95 -5.82 0.28 6.60
N GLY A 96 -6.79 1.15 6.38
CA GLY A 96 -7.71 0.99 5.27
C GLY A 96 -7.05 1.23 3.91
N ASN A 97 -7.84 1.12 2.87
CA ASN A 97 -7.40 1.05 1.48
C ASN A 97 -7.25 2.42 0.79
N THR A 98 -7.45 3.53 1.50
CA THR A 98 -7.47 4.91 0.96
C THR A 98 -6.44 5.80 1.65
#